data_AF-A0A949AB26-F1
#
_entry.id   AF-A0A949AB26-F1
#
_cell.length_a   1.000
_cell.length_b   1.000
_cell.length_c   1.000
_cell.angle_alpha   90.00
_cell.angle_beta   90.00
_cell.angle_gamma   90.00
#
_symmetry.space_group_name_H-M   'P 1'
#
loop_
_entity.id
_entity.type
_entity.pdbx_description
1 polymer ?
#
loop_
_entity_poly.entity_id
_entity_poly.type
_entity_poly.pdbx_seq_one_letter_code
_entity_poly.pdbx_strand_id
1 'polypeptide(L)'
;MKQKAQNSAAEIELDALSEMPDFIRTYAQAWIQPQSQGSARTVPEATKSLEKIKESLVFAYLVANLNFKNLPLKSFMDSFEKKLLLACLRLTGGNQKNAAAVMSIKPTVLFEKMRKHGISRKQFQLPGAWGASHSNLQD
;
A
#
# COMPACT_ATOMS: atom_id res chain seq x y z
N MET A 1 -29.74 31.19 18.61
CA MET A 1 -29.15 30.21 19.55
C MET A 1 -29.84 28.88 19.28
N LYS A 2 -29.23 27.75 18.92
CA LYS A 2 -27.89 27.19 19.09
C LYS A 2 -27.51 26.34 17.85
N GLN A 3 -26.21 26.19 17.68
CA GLN A 3 -25.50 25.48 16.61
C GLN A 3 -25.39 23.96 16.84
N LYS A 4 -25.14 23.26 15.72
CA LYS A 4 -24.29 22.06 15.52
C LYS A 4 -24.70 20.73 16.16
N ALA A 5 -24.94 19.75 15.28
CA ALA A 5 -24.35 18.42 15.41
C ALA A 5 -23.41 18.22 14.22
N GLN A 6 -22.11 18.34 14.47
CA GLN A 6 -21.01 18.07 13.54
C GLN A 6 -20.27 16.82 14.03
N ASN A 7 -19.95 15.93 13.08
CA ASN A 7 -18.80 15.02 13.05
C ASN A 7 -18.80 13.79 13.99
N SER A 8 -19.22 12.64 13.45
CA SER A 8 -19.13 11.31 14.08
C SER A 8 -18.30 10.33 13.22
N ALA A 9 -17.04 10.69 12.90
CA ALA A 9 -16.16 9.79 12.15
C ALA A 9 -14.66 10.10 12.38
N ALA A 10 -14.15 10.03 13.61
CA ALA A 10 -12.69 10.09 13.85
C ALA A 10 -12.22 9.59 15.23
N GLU A 11 -12.83 8.56 15.81
CA GLU A 11 -12.27 7.93 17.03
C GLU A 11 -11.71 6.55 16.66
N ILE A 12 -10.43 6.52 16.31
CA ILE A 12 -9.63 5.31 16.36
C ILE A 12 -9.01 5.32 17.77
N GLU A 13 -9.40 4.35 18.61
CA GLU A 13 -8.88 4.19 19.97
C GLU A 13 -7.35 4.17 19.97
N LEU A 14 -6.74 5.06 20.79
CA LEU A 14 -5.29 5.18 20.96
C LEU A 14 -4.61 3.86 21.37
N ASP A 15 -5.37 2.94 21.96
CA ASP A 15 -4.87 1.68 22.52
C ASP A 15 -4.44 0.70 21.41
N ALA A 16 -5.17 0.69 20.28
CA ALA A 16 -4.89 -0.17 19.13
C ALA A 16 -3.62 0.24 18.34
N LEU A 17 -3.09 1.45 18.57
CA LEU A 17 -1.86 1.94 17.95
C LEU A 17 -0.59 1.42 18.65
N SER A 18 -0.70 0.91 19.87
CA SER A 18 0.46 0.43 20.64
C SER A 18 0.98 -0.91 20.13
N GLU A 19 0.08 -1.76 19.62
CA GLU A 19 0.38 -3.10 19.09
C GLU A 19 0.86 -3.12 17.63
N MET A 20 0.88 -1.96 16.96
CA MET A 20 1.27 -1.88 15.54
C MET A 20 2.79 -1.69 15.39
N PRO A 21 3.41 -2.23 14.31
CA PRO A 21 4.79 -1.96 13.97
C PRO A 21 5.11 -0.46 13.92
N ASP A 22 6.31 -0.07 14.36
CA ASP A 22 6.72 1.33 14.56
C ASP A 22 6.48 2.24 13.35
N PHE A 23 6.70 1.73 12.13
CA PHE A 23 6.50 2.52 10.92
C PHE A 23 5.02 2.83 10.65
N ILE A 24 4.09 1.93 11.03
CA ILE A 24 2.64 2.16 10.92
C ILE A 24 2.18 3.14 11.99
N ARG A 25 2.69 2.99 13.22
CA ARG A 25 2.44 3.92 14.33
C ARG A 25 2.92 5.33 13.99
N THR A 26 4.12 5.45 13.42
CA THR A 26 4.71 6.72 12.99
C THR A 26 3.86 7.39 11.90
N TYR A 27 3.37 6.61 10.93
CA TYR A 27 2.51 7.12 9.88
C TYR A 27 1.15 7.56 10.45
N ALA A 28 0.49 6.73 11.25
CA ALA A 28 -0.81 7.04 11.83
C ALA A 28 -0.79 8.24 12.80
N GLN A 29 0.27 8.38 13.61
CA GLN A 29 0.48 9.55 14.47
C GLN A 29 0.67 10.84 13.66
N ALA A 30 1.34 10.78 12.51
CA ALA A 30 1.51 11.93 11.62
C ALA A 30 0.20 12.42 10.97
N TRP A 31 -0.83 11.57 10.90
CA TRP A 31 -2.16 11.93 10.38
C TRP A 31 -3.13 12.46 11.45
N ILE A 32 -2.86 12.20 12.74
CA ILE A 32 -3.75 12.60 13.86
C ILE A 32 -3.36 13.96 14.45
N GLN A 33 -2.11 14.42 14.30
CA GLN A 33 -1.70 15.74 14.80
C GLN A 33 -2.06 16.85 13.80
N PRO A 34 -2.80 17.90 14.22
CA PRO A 34 -2.83 19.15 13.46
C PRO A 34 -1.40 19.67 13.42
N GLN A 35 -0.86 19.91 12.22
CA GLN A 35 0.48 20.47 12.03
C GLN A 35 0.64 21.75 12.86
N SER A 36 1.31 21.62 14.00
CA SER A 36 2.01 22.74 14.64
C SER A 36 3.50 22.53 14.37
N GLN A 37 4.12 23.62 13.94
CA GLN A 37 5.38 23.68 13.22
C GLN A 37 6.57 23.08 13.99
N GLY A 38 7.53 22.53 13.23
CA GLY A 38 8.92 22.47 13.68
C GLY A 38 9.62 21.13 13.53
N SER A 39 9.84 20.66 12.31
CA SER A 39 11.12 20.04 11.90
C SER A 39 11.02 19.62 10.45
N ALA A 40 11.82 20.24 9.59
CA ALA A 40 12.08 19.79 8.23
C ALA A 40 12.74 18.40 8.27
N ARG A 41 11.95 17.34 8.40
CA ARG A 41 12.42 15.97 8.18
C ARG A 41 12.67 15.79 6.68
N THR A 42 13.74 15.07 6.36
CA THR A 42 14.38 14.82 5.07
C THR A 42 13.54 14.05 4.03
N VAL A 43 12.27 14.43 3.87
CA VAL A 43 11.36 13.96 2.81
C VAL A 43 11.88 14.20 1.36
N PRO A 44 12.73 15.21 1.05
CA PRO A 44 13.13 15.46 -0.34
C PRO A 44 13.97 14.36 -1.00
N GLU A 45 14.71 13.56 -0.24
CA GLU A 45 15.62 12.56 -0.81
C GLU A 45 14.89 11.27 -1.20
N ALA A 46 13.99 10.79 -0.35
CA ALA A 46 13.16 9.63 -0.64
C ALA A 46 12.25 9.87 -1.85
N THR A 47 11.70 11.08 -2.00
CA THR A 47 10.87 11.42 -3.16
C THR A 47 11.69 11.50 -4.44
N LYS A 48 12.87 12.13 -4.41
CA LYS A 48 13.81 12.14 -5.55
C LYS A 48 14.25 10.74 -5.96
N SER A 49 14.52 9.87 -4.98
CA SER A 49 14.86 8.48 -5.25
C SER A 49 13.69 7.73 -5.90
N LEU A 50 12.46 7.98 -5.46
CA LEU A 50 11.27 7.39 -6.06
C LEU A 50 11.05 7.87 -7.51
N GLU A 51 11.25 9.17 -7.80
CA GLU A 51 11.18 9.69 -9.17
C GLU A 51 12.16 8.96 -10.10
N LYS A 52 13.41 8.80 -9.67
CA LYS A 52 14.42 8.08 -10.44
C LYS A 52 14.04 6.60 -10.67
N ILE A 53 13.48 5.94 -9.67
CA ILE A 53 13.01 4.54 -9.81
C ILE A 53 11.84 4.47 -10.80
N LYS A 54 10.91 5.44 -10.76
CA LYS A 54 9.80 5.52 -11.71
C LYS A 54 10.31 5.68 -13.14
N GLU A 55 11.25 6.59 -13.38
CA GLU A 55 11.88 6.75 -14.70
C GLU A 55 12.53 5.45 -15.17
N SER A 56 13.31 4.80 -14.30
CA SER A 56 13.93 3.52 -14.61
C SER A 56 12.91 2.43 -14.96
N LEU A 57 11.76 2.39 -14.28
CA LEU A 57 10.68 1.44 -14.56
C LEU A 57 10.03 1.72 -15.92
N VAL A 58 9.82 3.00 -16.26
CA VAL A 58 9.30 3.42 -17.57
C VAL A 58 10.25 2.99 -18.68
N PHE A 59 11.55 3.29 -18.56
CA PHE A 59 12.54 2.87 -19.54
C PHE A 59 12.61 1.35 -19.68
N ALA A 60 12.60 0.60 -18.57
CA ALA A 60 12.60 -0.86 -18.60
C ALA A 60 11.38 -1.43 -19.33
N TYR A 61 10.19 -0.87 -19.10
CA TYR A 61 8.97 -1.26 -19.81
C TYR A 61 9.05 -0.98 -21.32
N LEU A 62 9.57 0.19 -21.72
CA LEU A 62 9.72 0.54 -23.13
C LEU A 62 10.75 -0.33 -23.83
N VAL A 63 11.92 -0.54 -23.22
CA VAL A 63 12.97 -1.43 -23.73
C VAL A 63 12.44 -2.85 -23.89
N ALA A 64 11.70 -3.38 -22.92
CA ALA A 64 11.10 -4.71 -23.03
C ALA A 64 10.11 -4.83 -24.20
N ASN A 65 9.31 -3.78 -24.44
CA ASN A 65 8.36 -3.75 -25.55
C ASN A 65 9.03 -3.62 -26.92
N LEU A 66 10.09 -2.82 -27.01
CA LEU A 66 10.84 -2.64 -28.26
C LEU A 66 11.63 -3.89 -28.67
N ASN A 67 12.10 -4.68 -27.70
CA ASN A 67 13.02 -5.79 -27.99
C ASN A 67 12.35 -7.15 -28.21
N PHE A 68 11.35 -7.56 -27.40
CA PHE A 68 10.93 -8.99 -27.43
C PHE A 68 9.46 -9.30 -27.14
N LYS A 69 8.62 -8.35 -26.71
CA LYS A 69 7.24 -8.66 -26.31
C LYS A 69 6.30 -7.50 -26.59
N ASN A 70 5.24 -7.74 -27.37
CA ASN A 70 4.04 -6.91 -27.34
C ASN A 70 3.37 -7.05 -25.96
N LEU A 71 3.97 -6.52 -24.90
CA LEU A 71 3.45 -6.56 -23.54
C LEU A 71 2.42 -5.43 -23.41
N PRO A 72 1.11 -5.72 -23.48
CA PRO A 72 0.12 -4.66 -23.50
C PRO A 72 0.20 -3.89 -22.18
N LEU A 73 0.18 -2.55 -22.26
CA LEU A 73 0.28 -1.67 -21.09
C LEU A 73 -0.71 -2.09 -19.99
N LYS A 74 -1.94 -2.43 -20.40
CA LYS A 74 -2.97 -2.91 -19.49
C LYS A 74 -2.52 -4.11 -18.66
N SER A 75 -1.98 -5.16 -19.29
CA SER A 75 -1.55 -6.37 -18.61
C SER A 75 -0.36 -6.13 -17.69
N PHE A 76 0.56 -5.24 -18.09
CA PHE A 76 1.67 -4.79 -17.25
C PHE A 76 1.16 -4.06 -16.01
N MET A 77 0.29 -3.07 -16.18
CA MET A 77 -0.26 -2.28 -15.08
C MET A 77 -1.11 -3.13 -14.14
N ASP A 78 -1.92 -4.05 -14.67
CA ASP A 78 -2.72 -4.98 -13.86
C ASP A 78 -1.81 -5.90 -13.02
N SER A 79 -0.72 -6.43 -13.61
CA SER A 79 0.24 -7.28 -12.90
C SER A 79 1.04 -6.51 -11.85
N PHE A 80 1.44 -5.27 -12.16
CA PHE A 80 2.13 -4.38 -11.23
C PHE A 80 1.24 -4.00 -10.05
N GLU A 81 0.00 -3.58 -10.32
CA GLU A 81 -1.01 -3.26 -9.30
C GLU A 81 -1.26 -4.47 -8.37
N LYS A 82 -1.39 -5.69 -8.94
CA LYS A 82 -1.54 -6.91 -8.15
C LYS A 82 -0.37 -7.14 -7.20
N LYS A 83 0.87 -6.97 -7.66
CA LYS A 83 2.07 -7.11 -6.81
C LYS A 83 2.07 -6.08 -5.67
N LEU A 84 1.70 -4.84 -5.95
CA LEU A 84 1.62 -3.78 -4.94
C LEU A 84 0.55 -4.07 -3.88
N LEU A 85 -0.63 -4.52 -4.30
CA LEU A 85 -1.71 -4.94 -3.39
C LEU A 85 -1.27 -6.09 -2.48
N LEU A 86 -0.65 -7.13 -3.05
CA LEU A 86 -0.14 -8.26 -2.28
C LEU A 86 0.94 -7.83 -1.28
N ALA A 87 1.88 -6.98 -1.69
CA ALA A 87 2.92 -6.47 -0.80
C ALA A 87 2.32 -5.67 0.37
N CYS A 88 1.35 -4.81 0.10
CA CYS A 88 0.67 -4.04 1.14
C CYS A 88 -0.12 -4.95 2.10
N LEU A 89 -0.86 -5.92 1.58
CA LEU A 89 -1.58 -6.88 2.42
C LEU A 89 -0.64 -7.74 3.27
N ARG A 90 0.54 -8.12 2.75
CA ARG A 90 1.57 -8.81 3.55
C ARG A 90 2.10 -7.93 4.66
N LEU A 91 2.41 -6.68 4.35
CA LEU A 91 2.91 -5.68 5.29
C LEU A 91 1.95 -5.47 6.47
N THR A 92 0.63 -5.58 6.24
CA THR A 92 -0.40 -5.36 7.26
C THR A 92 -0.99 -6.65 7.84
N GLY A 93 -0.39 -7.81 7.58
CA GLY A 93 -0.90 -9.10 8.08
C GLY A 93 -2.31 -9.44 7.57
N GLY A 94 -2.68 -8.98 6.37
CA GLY A 94 -4.00 -9.18 5.79
C GLY A 94 -5.08 -8.22 6.30
N ASN A 95 -4.73 -7.23 7.14
CA ASN A 95 -5.68 -6.22 7.58
C ASN A 95 -5.95 -5.22 6.44
N GLN A 96 -7.13 -5.34 5.82
CA GLN A 96 -7.55 -4.53 4.68
C GLN A 96 -7.74 -3.04 5.02
N LYS A 97 -8.21 -2.71 6.22
CA LYS A 97 -8.37 -1.31 6.62
C LYS A 97 -7.00 -0.63 6.70
N ASN A 98 -6.03 -1.31 7.30
CA ASN A 98 -4.66 -0.81 7.39
C ASN A 98 -3.99 -0.78 6.02
N ALA A 99 -4.20 -1.79 5.18
CA ALA A 99 -3.64 -1.82 3.83
C ALA A 99 -4.18 -0.65 2.98
N ALA A 100 -5.47 -0.32 3.13
CA ALA A 100 -6.10 0.81 2.44
C ALA A 100 -5.50 2.14 2.91
N ALA A 101 -5.26 2.27 4.23
CA ALA A 101 -4.60 3.44 4.80
C ALA A 101 -3.15 3.61 4.29
N VAL A 102 -2.36 2.54 4.27
CA VAL A 102 -0.97 2.55 3.74
C VAL A 102 -0.95 2.96 2.27
N MET A 103 -1.90 2.46 1.47
CA MET A 103 -2.02 2.83 0.06
C MET A 103 -2.71 4.18 -0.18
N SER A 104 -3.16 4.87 0.86
CA SER A 104 -3.91 6.13 0.78
C SER A 104 -5.17 6.05 -0.11
N ILE A 105 -5.91 4.95 -0.02
CA ILE A 105 -7.18 4.74 -0.74
C ILE A 105 -8.32 4.36 0.21
N LYS A 106 -9.56 4.56 -0.21
CA LYS A 106 -10.73 4.12 0.57
C LYS A 106 -10.75 2.58 0.68
N PRO A 107 -11.17 2.01 1.83
CA PRO A 107 -11.28 0.56 1.98
C PRO A 107 -12.17 -0.11 0.92
N THR A 108 -13.25 0.55 0.50
CA THR A 108 -14.13 0.07 -0.58
C THR A 108 -13.40 -0.01 -1.92
N VAL A 109 -12.53 0.96 -2.23
CA VAL A 109 -11.70 0.93 -3.43
C VAL A 109 -10.69 -0.20 -3.36
N LEU A 110 -10.03 -0.40 -2.21
CA LEU A 110 -9.13 -1.53 -2.01
C LEU A 110 -9.85 -2.87 -2.24
N PHE A 111 -11.05 -3.02 -1.68
CA PHE A 111 -11.85 -4.23 -1.86
C PHE A 111 -12.17 -4.50 -3.34
N GLU A 112 -12.60 -3.49 -4.09
CA GLU A 112 -12.86 -3.62 -5.53
C GLU A 112 -11.60 -3.97 -6.32
N LYS A 113 -10.45 -3.38 -5.97
CA LYS A 113 -9.15 -3.70 -6.56
C LYS A 113 -8.73 -5.14 -6.25
N MET A 114 -8.90 -5.60 -5.03
CA MET A 114 -8.65 -7.00 -4.66
C MET A 114 -9.54 -7.96 -5.46
N ARG A 115 -10.84 -7.64 -5.58
CA ARG A 115 -11.81 -8.43 -6.35
C ARG A 115 -11.41 -8.52 -7.82
N LYS A 116 -11.06 -7.39 -8.45
CA LYS A 116 -10.57 -7.31 -9.83
C LYS A 116 -9.36 -8.23 -10.07
N HIS A 117 -8.45 -8.33 -9.09
CA HIS A 117 -7.21 -9.11 -9.20
C HIS A 117 -7.31 -10.54 -8.66
N GLY A 118 -8.51 -10.99 -8.25
CA GLY A 118 -8.74 -12.33 -7.69
C GLY A 118 -8.06 -12.57 -6.34
N ILE A 119 -7.79 -11.51 -5.57
CA ILE A 119 -7.15 -11.61 -4.27
C ILE A 119 -8.22 -11.88 -3.21
N SER A 120 -8.16 -13.06 -2.58
CA SER A 120 -9.09 -13.45 -1.53
C SER A 120 -8.48 -13.23 -0.15
N ARG A 121 -9.31 -12.79 0.82
CA ARG A 121 -8.91 -12.60 2.22
C ARG A 121 -8.34 -13.86 2.86
N LYS A 122 -8.84 -15.04 2.45
CA LYS A 122 -8.41 -16.35 2.98
C LYS A 122 -6.91 -16.62 2.77
N GLN A 123 -6.32 -16.04 1.72
CA GLN A 123 -4.88 -16.20 1.41
C GLN A 123 -3.96 -15.61 2.48
N PHE A 124 -4.48 -14.75 3.35
CA PHE A 124 -3.72 -14.04 4.39
C PHE A 124 -4.14 -14.42 5.81
N GLN A 125 -5.05 -15.37 5.98
CA GLN A 125 -5.59 -15.78 7.29
C GLN A 125 -4.91 -17.03 7.87
N LEU A 126 -3.99 -17.68 7.15
CA LEU A 126 -3.33 -18.89 7.65
C LEU A 126 -2.09 -18.54 8.50
N PRO A 127 -2.07 -18.89 9.80
CA PRO A 127 -0.84 -18.93 10.57
C PRO A 127 -0.04 -20.15 10.07
N GLY A 128 1.13 -19.92 9.48
CA GLY A 128 2.08 -20.99 9.13
C GLY A 128 2.28 -21.34 7.64
N ALA A 129 1.55 -20.73 6.68
CA ALA A 129 1.79 -20.98 5.25
C ALA A 129 2.98 -20.18 4.66
N TRP A 130 3.87 -19.67 5.51
CA TRP A 130 4.79 -18.57 5.18
C TRP A 130 6.17 -19.02 4.66
N GLY A 131 6.38 -20.32 4.43
CA GLY A 131 7.67 -20.86 3.95
C GLY A 131 7.71 -21.42 2.52
N ALA A 132 6.57 -21.71 1.89
CA ALA A 132 6.56 -22.69 0.79
C ALA A 132 6.46 -22.14 -0.65
N SER A 133 6.41 -20.82 -0.87
CA SER A 133 6.16 -20.26 -2.23
C SER A 133 7.34 -19.49 -2.84
N HIS A 134 8.55 -19.62 -2.28
CA HIS A 134 9.77 -19.03 -2.86
C HIS A 134 10.62 -20.02 -3.69
N SER A 135 10.10 -21.21 -4.01
CA SER A 135 10.75 -22.20 -4.86
C SER A 135 9.88 -22.52 -6.08
N ASN A 136 9.93 -21.67 -7.10
CA ASN A 136 9.81 -22.06 -8.52
C ASN A 136 9.97 -20.81 -9.41
N LEU A 137 11.22 -20.37 -9.53
CA LEU A 137 11.76 -19.70 -10.71
C LEU A 137 13.14 -20.34 -10.98
N GLN A 138 13.08 -21.55 -11.53
CA GLN A 138 14.08 -22.31 -12.30
C GLN A 138 13.20 -23.01 -13.36
N ASP A 139 13.33 -22.88 -14.67
CA ASP A 139 14.37 -22.36 -15.56
C ASP A 139 13.74 -21.55 -16.71
#